data_AF-A3Y7T8-F1
#
_entry.id   AF-A3Y7T8-F1
#
_cell.length_a   1.000
_cell.length_b   1.000
_cell.length_c   1.000
_cell.angle_alpha   90.00
_cell.angle_beta   90.00
_cell.angle_gamma   90.00
#
_symmetry.space_group_name_H-M   'P 1'
#
loop_
_entity.id
_entity.type
_entity.pdbx_description
1 polymer ?
#
loop_
_entity_poly.entity_id
_entity_poly.type
_entity_poly.pdbx_seq_one_letter_code
_entity_poly.pdbx_strand_id
1 'polypeptide(L)'
;MKVAFWNINTGPASSVHRHNALKDWCAWAKDQGVDLIMLVEVGDFENDKLETLTGYNYINNVANEDINNHNCKRIFALEKDKDTFNGVSMRFPQLQQRRNLLKVTYKQNKAPHNNLNGFSAWVIHANASQIGGKNAVENVLKHTTSGHGEDCIVGGDFNYDIGKEEVQNATHPLSCDSDNLKFTQWDKENENAIKKNDYDRQSELHLRNATNLPTFKGIKEHSIIDYVISGEKRTVTALKSCEPNMWRDILMQFDHSPVVYEIT
;
A
#
# COMPACT_ATOMS: atom_id res chain seq x y z
N MET A 1 6.93 15.77 4.39
CA MET A 1 6.28 15.22 3.18
C MET A 1 5.43 14.05 3.58
N LYS A 2 4.25 13.89 3.00
CA LYS A 2 3.34 12.78 3.28
C LYS A 2 3.30 11.80 2.12
N VAL A 3 3.41 10.51 2.43
CA VAL A 3 3.46 9.43 1.45
C VAL A 3 2.41 8.39 1.78
N ALA A 4 1.64 7.98 0.78
CA ALA A 4 0.71 6.88 0.89
C ALA A 4 1.22 5.65 0.12
N PHE A 5 1.06 4.47 0.72
CA PHE A 5 1.26 3.17 0.09
C PHE A 5 -0.06 2.40 0.10
N TRP A 6 -0.37 1.69 -0.99
CA TRP A 6 -1.56 0.85 -1.02
C TRP A 6 -1.44 -0.30 -2.02
N ASN A 7 -1.71 -1.52 -1.57
CA ASN A 7 -1.98 -2.65 -2.45
C ASN A 7 -3.47 -2.61 -2.82
N ILE A 8 -3.79 -2.08 -4.00
CA ILE A 8 -5.17 -1.87 -4.45
C ILE A 8 -5.80 -3.14 -5.03
N ASN A 9 -5.25 -4.33 -4.76
CA ASN A 9 -5.81 -5.57 -5.28
C ASN A 9 -7.32 -5.62 -5.10
N THR A 10 -8.02 -5.83 -6.20
CA THR A 10 -9.47 -5.67 -6.24
C THR A 10 -10.16 -6.89 -5.67
N GLY A 11 -11.06 -6.68 -4.72
CA GLY A 11 -11.97 -7.72 -4.26
C GLY A 11 -13.08 -8.02 -5.28
N PRO A 12 -13.95 -9.00 -4.99
CA PRO A 12 -15.02 -9.50 -5.87
C PRO A 12 -16.17 -8.50 -6.16
N ALA A 13 -16.12 -7.31 -5.57
CA ALA A 13 -17.19 -6.32 -5.67
C ALA A 13 -17.33 -5.67 -7.05
N SER A 14 -18.36 -4.82 -7.24
CA SER A 14 -18.61 -4.16 -8.53
C SER A 14 -17.57 -3.07 -8.84
N SER A 15 -17.30 -2.83 -10.12
CA SER A 15 -16.37 -1.79 -10.55
C SER A 15 -16.79 -0.37 -10.15
N VAL A 16 -18.09 -0.13 -9.96
CA VAL A 16 -18.65 1.17 -9.52
C VAL A 16 -18.36 1.42 -8.05
N HIS A 17 -18.56 0.43 -7.18
CA HIS A 17 -18.28 0.57 -5.76
C HIS A 17 -16.78 0.74 -5.50
N ARG A 18 -15.92 -0.03 -6.20
CA ARG A 18 -14.46 0.18 -6.16
C ARG A 18 -14.07 1.60 -6.57
N HIS A 19 -14.65 2.10 -7.65
CA HIS A 19 -14.40 3.45 -8.15
C HIS A 19 -14.75 4.52 -7.11
N ASN A 20 -15.92 4.41 -6.47
CA ASN A 20 -16.35 5.37 -5.47
C ASN A 20 -15.46 5.33 -4.22
N ALA A 21 -15.15 4.14 -3.69
CA ALA A 21 -14.28 4.00 -2.53
C ALA A 21 -12.87 4.57 -2.79
N LEU A 22 -12.30 4.30 -3.97
CA LEU A 22 -11.02 4.88 -4.38
C LEU A 22 -11.11 6.41 -4.49
N LYS A 23 -12.15 6.92 -5.15
CA LYS A 23 -12.36 8.37 -5.32
C LYS A 23 -12.46 9.09 -3.98
N ASP A 24 -13.25 8.57 -3.06
CA ASP A 24 -13.48 9.18 -1.75
C ASP A 24 -12.20 9.17 -0.91
N TRP A 25 -11.44 8.07 -0.95
CA TRP A 25 -10.13 8.02 -0.31
C TRP A 25 -9.13 9.01 -0.90
N CYS A 26 -9.09 9.13 -2.24
CA CYS A 26 -8.17 10.07 -2.88
C CYS A 26 -8.53 11.53 -2.57
N ALA A 27 -9.82 11.87 -2.48
CA ALA A 27 -10.26 13.20 -2.05
C ALA A 27 -9.79 13.47 -0.61
N TRP A 28 -9.99 12.52 0.30
CA TRP A 28 -9.49 12.64 1.67
C TRP A 28 -7.96 12.78 1.73
N ALA A 29 -7.21 11.98 0.97
CA ALA A 29 -5.75 12.03 0.94
C ALA A 29 -5.24 13.39 0.45
N LYS A 30 -5.92 13.98 -0.54
CA LYS A 30 -5.64 15.33 -1.04
C LYS A 30 -5.85 16.39 0.05
N ASP A 31 -6.96 16.30 0.78
CA ASP A 31 -7.30 17.22 1.88
C ASP A 31 -6.31 17.09 3.05
N GLN A 32 -5.80 15.88 3.30
CA GLN A 32 -4.73 15.65 4.28
C GLN A 32 -3.34 16.10 3.80
N GLY A 33 -3.22 16.55 2.55
CA GLY A 33 -1.96 16.98 1.98
C GLY A 33 -0.97 15.83 1.74
N VAL A 34 -1.44 14.66 1.30
CA VAL A 34 -0.57 13.59 0.81
C VAL A 34 0.15 14.07 -0.45
N ASP A 35 1.48 13.99 -0.49
CA ASP A 35 2.29 14.51 -1.61
C ASP A 35 2.53 13.45 -2.69
N LEU A 36 2.66 12.19 -2.27
CA LEU A 36 3.01 11.06 -3.11
C LEU A 36 2.14 9.85 -2.77
N ILE A 37 1.54 9.23 -3.79
CA ILE A 37 0.76 7.99 -3.66
C ILE A 37 1.48 6.91 -4.47
N MET A 38 1.78 5.78 -3.85
CA MET A 38 2.39 4.62 -4.49
C MET A 38 1.51 3.39 -4.34
N LEU A 39 1.17 2.78 -5.47
CA LEU A 39 0.20 1.70 -5.54
C LEU A 39 0.84 0.43 -6.09
N VAL A 40 0.41 -0.72 -5.59
CA VAL A 40 0.74 -2.04 -6.17
C VAL A 40 -0.53 -2.79 -6.49
N GLU A 41 -0.41 -3.77 -7.39
CA GLU A 41 -1.54 -4.56 -7.89
C GLU A 41 -2.63 -3.76 -8.62
N VAL A 42 -2.24 -2.67 -9.27
CA VAL A 42 -3.16 -1.88 -10.09
C VAL A 42 -3.55 -2.68 -11.33
N GLY A 43 -4.84 -2.93 -11.49
CA GLY A 43 -5.43 -3.54 -12.68
C GLY A 43 -5.64 -2.52 -13.81
N ASP A 44 -5.96 -3.01 -15.00
CA ASP A 44 -6.16 -2.14 -16.18
C ASP A 44 -7.35 -1.17 -15.99
N PHE A 45 -8.40 -1.57 -15.27
CA PHE A 45 -9.57 -0.72 -15.01
C PHE A 45 -9.21 0.52 -14.17
N GLU A 46 -8.42 0.32 -13.11
CA GLU A 46 -7.97 1.39 -12.23
C GLU A 46 -6.98 2.29 -12.97
N ASN A 47 -6.02 1.71 -13.71
CA ASN A 47 -4.98 2.43 -14.44
C ASN A 47 -5.54 3.62 -15.24
N ASP A 48 -6.55 3.38 -16.08
CA ASP A 48 -7.06 4.40 -17.01
C ASP A 48 -7.79 5.55 -16.32
N LYS A 49 -8.07 5.41 -15.01
CA LYS A 49 -8.87 6.36 -14.24
C LYS A 49 -8.12 6.99 -13.08
N LEU A 50 -6.94 6.49 -12.70
CA LEU A 50 -6.24 6.91 -11.50
C LEU A 50 -5.92 8.41 -11.47
N GLU A 51 -5.40 9.00 -12.53
CA GLU A 51 -5.12 10.45 -12.57
C GLU A 51 -6.41 11.28 -12.44
N THR A 52 -7.49 10.86 -13.11
CA THR A 52 -8.78 11.57 -13.04
C THR A 52 -9.42 11.43 -11.66
N LEU A 53 -9.32 10.27 -11.04
CA LEU A 53 -9.86 9.97 -9.72
C LEU A 53 -9.13 10.69 -8.61
N THR A 54 -7.81 10.73 -8.72
CA THR A 54 -6.94 11.30 -7.68
C THR A 54 -6.80 12.81 -7.85
N GLY A 55 -6.80 13.30 -9.10
CA GLY A 55 -6.32 14.64 -9.43
C GLY A 55 -4.81 14.80 -9.24
N TYR A 56 -4.07 13.70 -9.11
CA TYR A 56 -2.61 13.66 -9.02
C TYR A 56 -2.03 13.42 -10.42
N ASN A 57 -0.78 13.80 -10.59
CA ASN A 57 -0.04 13.63 -11.83
C ASN A 57 0.67 12.28 -11.82
N TYR A 58 0.61 11.59 -12.95
CA TYR A 58 1.33 10.34 -13.13
C TYR A 58 2.85 10.54 -13.20
N ILE A 59 3.60 9.78 -12.40
CA ILE A 59 5.07 9.76 -12.43
C ILE A 59 5.55 8.61 -13.33
N ASN A 60 5.17 7.38 -12.99
CA ASN A 60 5.60 6.17 -13.69
C ASN A 60 4.72 4.96 -13.31
N ASN A 61 4.75 3.92 -14.14
CA ASN A 61 4.21 2.60 -13.85
C ASN A 61 5.17 1.52 -14.32
N VAL A 62 5.10 0.39 -13.64
CA VAL A 62 5.88 -0.79 -14.02
C VAL A 62 4.98 -2.01 -13.98
N ALA A 63 4.93 -2.73 -15.09
CA ALA A 63 4.29 -4.03 -15.21
C ALA A 63 4.97 -5.08 -14.32
N ASN A 64 4.24 -5.83 -13.49
CA ASN A 64 4.75 -7.04 -12.86
C ASN A 64 4.56 -8.23 -13.80
N GLU A 65 5.60 -9.02 -14.02
CA GLU A 65 5.50 -10.30 -14.71
C GLU A 65 5.12 -11.38 -13.69
N ASP A 66 3.89 -11.91 -13.76
CA ASP A 66 3.48 -13.07 -12.97
C ASP A 66 3.59 -14.36 -13.81
N ILE A 67 3.93 -15.48 -13.18
CA ILE A 67 4.25 -16.76 -13.87
C ILE A 67 3.01 -17.37 -14.53
N ASN A 68 1.82 -17.08 -13.98
CA ASN A 68 0.61 -17.86 -14.26
C ASN A 68 -0.57 -17.04 -14.81
N ASN A 69 -0.43 -15.73 -15.05
CA ASN A 69 -1.58 -14.90 -15.41
C ASN A 69 -1.30 -13.87 -16.52
N HIS A 70 -2.20 -13.83 -17.50
CA HIS A 70 -2.25 -12.80 -18.55
C HIS A 70 -2.68 -11.41 -18.02
N ASN A 71 -3.06 -11.30 -16.75
CA ASN A 71 -3.41 -10.04 -16.11
C ASN A 71 -2.17 -9.43 -15.46
N CYS A 72 -1.44 -8.64 -16.24
CA CYS A 72 -0.28 -7.92 -15.76
C CYS A 72 -0.70 -6.82 -14.77
N LYS A 73 -0.62 -7.12 -13.49
CA LYS A 73 -0.76 -6.15 -12.41
C LYS A 73 0.41 -5.19 -12.41
N ARG A 74 0.16 -3.92 -12.14
CA ARG A 74 1.17 -2.86 -12.25
C ARG A 74 1.45 -2.20 -10.90
N ILE A 75 2.63 -1.58 -10.82
CA ILE A 75 3.04 -0.68 -9.74
C ILE A 75 2.93 0.73 -10.27
N PHE A 76 2.37 1.66 -9.50
CA PHE A 76 2.16 3.06 -9.89
C PHE A 76 2.76 4.01 -8.86
N ALA A 77 3.17 5.19 -9.33
CA ALA A 77 3.41 6.34 -8.48
C ALA A 77 2.74 7.59 -9.07
N LEU A 78 2.08 8.35 -8.20
CA LEU A 78 1.34 9.57 -8.51
C LEU A 78 1.80 10.70 -7.58
N GLU A 79 2.05 11.89 -8.11
CA GLU A 79 2.46 13.08 -7.35
C GLU A 79 1.38 14.15 -7.35
N LYS A 80 1.19 14.80 -6.20
CA LYS A 80 0.28 15.94 -6.07
C LYS A 80 0.72 17.10 -6.96
N ASP A 81 1.99 17.46 -6.83
CA ASP A 81 2.60 18.57 -7.56
C ASP A 81 3.45 18.05 -8.72
N LYS A 82 3.13 18.48 -9.93
CA LYS A 82 3.79 18.04 -11.15
C LYS A 82 5.29 18.35 -11.14
N ASP A 83 6.05 17.42 -11.69
CA ASP A 83 7.49 17.52 -11.88
C ASP A 83 8.27 17.64 -10.57
N THR A 84 7.80 16.97 -9.52
CA THR A 84 8.47 16.94 -8.21
C THR A 84 9.34 15.70 -8.07
N PHE A 85 8.92 14.59 -8.66
CA PHE A 85 9.62 13.31 -8.61
C PHE A 85 10.08 12.84 -10.00
N ASN A 86 11.09 11.97 -10.00
CA ASN A 86 11.51 11.16 -11.13
C ASN A 86 11.33 9.67 -10.75
N GLY A 87 10.56 8.91 -11.54
CA GLY A 87 10.34 7.49 -11.31
C GLY A 87 11.23 6.61 -12.17
N VAL A 88 11.87 5.60 -11.58
CA VAL A 88 12.69 4.59 -12.25
C VAL A 88 12.27 3.20 -11.80
N SER A 89 12.04 2.31 -12.77
CA SER A 89 11.83 0.89 -12.51
C SER A 89 13.12 0.25 -12.02
N MET A 90 13.03 -0.55 -10.97
CA MET A 90 14.14 -1.34 -10.47
C MET A 90 13.74 -2.82 -10.33
N ARG A 91 14.75 -3.68 -10.30
CA ARG A 91 14.61 -5.09 -9.96
C ARG A 91 15.63 -5.43 -8.89
N PHE A 92 15.38 -6.46 -8.10
CA PHE A 92 16.39 -7.13 -7.29
C PHE A 92 16.78 -8.45 -7.96
N PRO A 93 17.78 -8.47 -8.88
CA PRO A 93 18.10 -9.66 -9.66
C PRO A 93 18.52 -10.84 -8.77
N GLN A 94 19.16 -10.53 -7.65
CA GLN A 94 19.64 -11.49 -6.65
C GLN A 94 18.51 -12.29 -6.00
N LEU A 95 17.28 -11.77 -6.02
CA LEU A 95 16.14 -12.39 -5.35
C LEU A 95 15.38 -13.37 -6.24
N GLN A 96 15.81 -13.54 -7.49
CA GLN A 96 15.04 -14.23 -8.54
C GLN A 96 13.57 -13.74 -8.56
N GLN A 97 13.35 -12.50 -8.12
CA GLN A 97 12.05 -11.86 -8.10
C GLN A 97 11.70 -11.49 -9.53
N ARG A 98 10.52 -11.94 -9.98
CA ARG A 98 9.94 -11.54 -11.26
C ARG A 98 9.14 -10.24 -11.15
N ARG A 99 8.80 -9.85 -9.91
CA ARG A 99 8.12 -8.61 -9.59
C ARG A 99 9.10 -7.45 -9.58
N ASN A 100 8.65 -6.33 -10.13
CA ASN A 100 9.42 -5.10 -10.19
C ASN A 100 9.28 -4.30 -8.89
N LEU A 101 10.14 -3.31 -8.75
CA LEU A 101 10.02 -2.24 -7.76
C LEU A 101 9.98 -0.92 -8.51
N LEU A 102 9.34 0.08 -7.90
CA LEU A 102 9.38 1.44 -8.42
C LEU A 102 10.06 2.35 -7.40
N LYS A 103 11.17 2.95 -7.80
CA LYS A 103 11.86 3.99 -7.04
C LYS A 103 11.46 5.34 -7.61
N VAL A 104 10.94 6.24 -6.77
CA VAL A 104 10.77 7.65 -7.12
C VAL A 104 11.75 8.50 -6.33
N THR A 105 12.39 9.46 -6.98
CA THR A 105 13.42 10.32 -6.37
C THR A 105 12.99 11.77 -6.47
N TYR A 106 13.06 12.50 -5.36
CA TYR A 106 12.72 13.91 -5.28
C TYR A 106 13.73 14.76 -6.07
N LYS A 107 13.23 15.62 -6.96
CA LYS A 107 14.05 16.49 -7.81
C LYS A 107 14.66 17.63 -6.97
N GLN A 108 15.96 17.87 -7.13
CA GLN A 108 16.64 18.99 -6.49
C GLN A 108 16.01 20.33 -6.92
N ASN A 109 15.93 21.29 -5.97
CA ASN A 109 15.43 22.67 -6.15
C ASN A 109 13.90 22.84 -6.19
N LYS A 110 13.13 21.94 -5.60
CA LYS A 110 11.68 22.12 -5.42
C LYS A 110 11.37 22.67 -4.01
N ALA A 111 10.75 23.84 -4.00
CA ALA A 111 10.75 24.79 -2.89
C ALA A 111 9.92 24.47 -1.62
N PRO A 112 8.98 23.51 -1.53
CA PRO A 112 8.36 23.26 -0.23
C PRO A 112 9.25 22.39 0.69
N HIS A 113 10.17 21.59 0.15
CA HIS A 113 10.89 20.57 0.92
C HIS A 113 12.39 20.49 0.61
N ASN A 114 13.13 21.59 0.84
CA ASN A 114 14.58 21.64 0.57
C ASN A 114 15.39 20.60 1.36
N ASN A 115 14.86 20.05 2.46
CA ASN A 115 15.46 18.95 3.24
C ASN A 115 15.27 17.56 2.59
N LEU A 116 14.54 17.46 1.47
CA LEU A 116 14.30 16.22 0.72
C LEU A 116 15.16 16.12 -0.56
N ASN A 117 16.14 16.99 -0.74
CA ASN A 117 17.03 16.93 -1.91
C ASN A 117 17.76 15.59 -1.97
N GLY A 118 17.47 14.77 -2.99
CA GLY A 118 18.06 13.44 -3.16
C GLY A 118 17.33 12.31 -2.43
N PHE A 119 16.29 12.64 -1.66
CA PHE A 119 15.40 11.65 -1.03
C PHE A 119 14.76 10.74 -2.08
N SER A 120 14.60 9.46 -1.76
CA SER A 120 13.83 8.54 -2.58
C SER A 120 12.79 7.75 -1.80
N ALA A 121 11.62 7.55 -2.42
CA ALA A 121 10.57 6.70 -1.89
C ALA A 121 10.37 5.52 -2.85
N TRP A 122 10.29 4.31 -2.30
CA TRP A 122 10.27 3.10 -3.09
C TRP A 122 9.03 2.32 -2.75
N VAL A 123 8.38 1.76 -3.75
CA VAL A 123 7.27 0.83 -3.57
C VAL A 123 7.63 -0.56 -4.06
N ILE A 124 7.38 -1.55 -3.21
CA ILE A 124 7.66 -2.96 -3.46
C ILE A 124 6.36 -3.78 -3.48
N HIS A 125 6.36 -4.78 -4.35
CA HIS A 125 5.42 -5.88 -4.31
C HIS A 125 6.21 -7.19 -4.36
N ALA A 126 6.54 -7.75 -3.20
CA ALA A 126 7.35 -8.95 -3.11
C ALA A 126 6.58 -10.18 -3.62
N ASN A 127 7.29 -11.29 -3.83
CA ASN A 127 6.65 -12.57 -4.18
C ASN A 127 5.76 -13.04 -3.02
N ALA A 128 4.58 -13.58 -3.34
CA ALA A 128 3.63 -14.14 -2.37
C ALA A 128 4.11 -15.47 -1.76
N SER A 129 5.23 -15.43 -1.04
CA SER A 129 5.78 -16.55 -0.28
C SER A 129 6.62 -16.03 0.89
N GLN A 130 6.64 -16.78 1.99
CA GLN A 130 7.41 -16.41 3.19
C GLN A 130 8.91 -16.19 2.87
N ILE A 131 9.50 -17.06 2.04
CA ILE A 131 10.90 -16.93 1.61
C ILE A 131 11.08 -15.70 0.70
N GLY A 132 10.18 -15.50 -0.27
CA GLY A 132 10.26 -14.40 -1.22
C GLY A 132 10.13 -13.04 -0.56
N GLY A 133 9.23 -12.93 0.42
CA GLY A 133 9.03 -11.74 1.24
C GLY A 133 10.21 -11.48 2.17
N LYS A 134 10.68 -12.49 2.93
CA LYS A 134 11.87 -12.37 3.80
C LYS A 134 13.08 -11.84 3.05
N ASN A 135 13.36 -12.45 1.89
CA ASN A 135 14.46 -12.05 1.02
C ASN A 135 14.34 -10.59 0.55
N ALA A 136 13.12 -10.13 0.27
CA ALA A 136 12.85 -8.75 -0.09
C ALA A 136 13.24 -7.79 1.03
N VAL A 137 12.80 -8.10 2.26
CA VAL A 137 13.13 -7.33 3.47
C VAL A 137 14.63 -7.25 3.66
N GLU A 138 15.34 -8.38 3.62
CA GLU A 138 16.80 -8.41 3.79
C GLU A 138 17.55 -7.54 2.77
N ASN A 139 17.07 -7.46 1.53
CA ASN A 139 17.69 -6.65 0.49
C ASN A 139 17.39 -5.17 0.65
N VAL A 140 16.16 -4.84 1.05
CA VAL A 140 15.80 -3.47 1.41
C VAL A 140 16.67 -3.00 2.56
N LEU A 141 16.83 -3.81 3.62
CA LEU A 141 17.67 -3.47 4.77
C LEU A 141 19.13 -3.25 4.39
N LYS A 142 19.71 -4.12 3.54
CA LYS A 142 21.07 -3.92 3.02
C LYS A 142 21.17 -2.59 2.25
N HIS A 143 20.15 -2.21 1.50
CA HIS A 143 20.17 -0.95 0.76
C HIS A 143 20.01 0.27 1.66
N THR A 144 19.12 0.23 2.65
CA THR A 144 18.85 1.35 3.56
C THR A 144 19.96 1.59 4.59
N THR A 145 20.78 0.56 4.89
CA THR A 145 21.88 0.60 5.88
C THR A 145 23.28 0.68 5.26
N SER A 146 23.47 0.27 4.01
CA SER A 146 24.71 0.59 3.29
C SER A 146 24.61 2.05 2.84
N GLY A 147 25.67 2.85 2.99
CA GLY A 147 25.71 4.32 2.74
C GLY A 147 25.24 4.84 1.36
N HIS A 148 24.61 3.99 0.55
CA HIS A 148 23.89 4.29 -0.67
C HIS A 148 22.39 4.62 -0.47
N GLY A 149 21.75 4.22 0.64
CA GLY A 149 20.30 4.35 0.85
C GLY A 149 19.87 4.97 2.18
N GLU A 150 20.75 5.69 2.86
CA GLU A 150 20.45 6.36 4.14
C GLU A 150 19.31 7.38 4.03
N ASP A 151 19.07 7.94 2.84
CA ASP A 151 18.06 8.94 2.55
C ASP A 151 16.90 8.37 1.69
N CYS A 152 16.20 7.38 2.24
CA CYS A 152 15.04 6.80 1.56
C CYS A 152 13.98 6.24 2.50
N ILE A 153 12.82 5.89 1.92
CA ILE A 153 11.85 4.97 2.52
C ILE A 153 11.45 3.89 1.52
N VAL A 154 11.09 2.72 2.02
CA VAL A 154 10.60 1.60 1.23
C VAL A 154 9.33 1.03 1.86
N GLY A 155 8.21 1.08 1.15
CA GLY A 155 6.91 0.57 1.59
C GLY A 155 6.24 -0.26 0.51
N GLY A 156 5.07 -0.82 0.80
CA GLY A 156 4.31 -1.65 -0.13
C GLY A 156 4.06 -3.05 0.42
N ASP A 157 3.61 -3.96 -0.43
CA ASP A 157 3.29 -5.32 -0.01
C ASP A 157 4.53 -6.22 -0.10
N PHE A 158 5.14 -6.45 1.06
CA PHE A 158 6.31 -7.30 1.21
C PHE A 158 5.97 -8.79 1.35
N ASN A 159 4.70 -9.19 1.41
CA ASN A 159 4.28 -10.59 1.59
C ASN A 159 5.05 -11.32 2.73
N TYR A 160 5.39 -10.58 3.78
CA TYR A 160 6.16 -11.04 4.93
C TYR A 160 5.70 -10.32 6.19
N ASP A 161 5.81 -10.96 7.34
CA ASP A 161 5.53 -10.34 8.63
C ASP A 161 6.83 -9.79 9.23
N ILE A 162 7.11 -8.49 9.03
CA ILE A 162 8.29 -7.85 9.60
C ILE A 162 8.19 -7.67 11.11
N GLY A 163 6.98 -7.56 11.69
CA GLY A 163 6.81 -7.32 13.12
C GLY A 163 7.46 -8.40 13.98
N LYS A 164 7.60 -9.61 13.44
CA LYS A 164 8.30 -10.73 14.08
C LYS A 164 9.83 -10.61 14.14
N GLU A 165 10.45 -9.76 13.32
CA GLU A 165 11.91 -9.68 13.17
C GLU A 165 12.54 -8.48 13.91
N GLU A 166 11.77 -7.69 14.67
CA GLU A 166 12.25 -6.52 15.42
C GLU A 166 13.12 -5.55 14.59
N VAL A 167 12.71 -5.30 13.34
CA VAL A 167 13.44 -4.41 12.42
C VAL A 167 13.40 -2.97 12.97
N GLN A 168 14.55 -2.47 13.45
CA GLN A 168 14.66 -1.21 14.21
C GLN A 168 14.17 0.04 13.46
N ASN A 169 14.26 0.04 12.13
CA ASN A 169 13.85 1.14 11.25
C ASN A 169 12.53 0.87 10.51
N ALA A 170 11.77 -0.14 10.94
CA ALA A 170 10.43 -0.38 10.44
C ALA A 170 9.40 0.37 11.29
N THR A 171 8.51 1.10 10.63
CA THR A 171 7.39 1.80 11.28
C THR A 171 6.08 1.19 10.83
N HIS A 172 5.32 0.65 11.79
CA HIS A 172 3.97 0.13 11.56
C HIS A 172 2.97 1.24 11.28
N PRO A 173 1.95 1.02 10.44
CA PRO A 173 0.85 1.96 10.32
C PRO A 173 0.15 2.11 11.67
N LEU A 174 -0.45 3.28 11.92
CA LEU A 174 -1.38 3.40 13.03
C LEU A 174 -2.56 2.49 12.71
N SER A 175 -2.72 1.42 13.49
CA SER A 175 -4.00 0.76 13.58
C SER A 175 -5.03 1.79 14.05
N CYS A 176 -6.30 1.60 13.68
CA CYS A 176 -7.38 2.37 14.28
C CYS A 176 -7.62 2.00 15.76
N ASP A 177 -6.58 1.56 16.49
CA ASP A 177 -6.63 1.10 17.88
C ASP A 177 -6.90 2.20 18.91
N SER A 178 -7.21 3.44 18.50
CA SER A 178 -7.99 4.31 19.39
C SER A 178 -9.43 3.82 19.57
N ASP A 179 -9.94 2.96 18.67
CA ASP A 179 -11.36 2.56 18.60
C ASP A 179 -11.64 1.04 18.34
N ASN A 180 -10.72 0.11 18.66
CA ASN A 180 -10.91 -1.35 18.56
C ASN A 180 -11.08 -1.95 17.15
N LEU A 181 -10.50 -1.36 16.10
CA LEU A 181 -10.57 -1.91 14.75
C LEU A 181 -9.40 -2.87 14.48
N LYS A 182 -9.60 -4.17 14.75
CA LYS A 182 -8.73 -5.23 14.20
C LYS A 182 -9.15 -5.53 12.77
N PHE A 183 -8.24 -5.33 11.84
CA PHE A 183 -8.50 -5.54 10.42
C PHE A 183 -8.67 -7.03 10.11
N THR A 184 -9.74 -7.37 9.40
CA THR A 184 -10.09 -8.75 9.07
C THR A 184 -10.58 -8.76 7.62
N GLN A 185 -9.89 -9.50 6.75
CA GLN A 185 -10.31 -9.66 5.36
C GLN A 185 -11.14 -10.96 5.22
N TRP A 186 -12.08 -10.93 4.27
CA TRP A 186 -12.95 -12.04 3.89
C TRP A 186 -12.18 -13.34 3.59
N ASP A 187 -12.80 -14.47 3.93
CA ASP A 187 -12.30 -15.80 3.61
C ASP A 187 -12.25 -15.99 2.08
N LYS A 188 -11.04 -16.12 1.52
CA LYS A 188 -10.85 -16.42 0.10
C LYS A 188 -11.28 -17.84 -0.28
N GLU A 189 -11.54 -18.72 0.70
CA GLU A 189 -11.89 -20.12 0.42
C GLU A 189 -13.37 -20.36 0.08
N ASN A 190 -14.23 -19.32 0.10
CA ASN A 190 -15.68 -19.45 -0.09
C ASN A 190 -16.29 -18.60 -1.21
N GLU A 191 -15.55 -18.30 -2.28
CA GLU A 191 -16.07 -17.58 -3.46
C GLU A 191 -17.33 -18.22 -4.09
N ASN A 192 -17.52 -19.54 -3.91
CA ASN A 192 -18.69 -20.27 -4.43
C ASN A 192 -19.96 -20.16 -3.57
N ALA A 193 -19.87 -19.63 -2.35
CA ALA A 193 -20.99 -19.54 -1.41
C ALA A 193 -21.66 -18.16 -1.37
N ILE A 194 -20.99 -17.12 -1.87
CA ILE A 194 -21.51 -15.76 -1.84
C ILE A 194 -22.32 -15.51 -3.10
N LYS A 195 -23.65 -15.62 -2.98
CA LYS A 195 -24.55 -15.17 -4.05
C LYS A 195 -24.39 -13.67 -4.21
N LYS A 196 -24.30 -13.20 -5.46
CA LYS A 196 -24.08 -11.79 -5.86
C LYS A 196 -25.00 -10.76 -5.17
N ASN A 197 -26.14 -11.18 -4.62
CA ASN A 197 -27.13 -10.34 -3.94
C ASN A 197 -27.05 -10.39 -2.40
N ASP A 198 -26.15 -11.18 -1.81
CA ASP A 198 -25.97 -11.29 -0.35
C ASP A 198 -24.84 -10.38 0.21
N TYR A 199 -24.11 -9.67 -0.66
CA TYR A 199 -23.10 -8.69 -0.24
C TYR A 199 -23.68 -7.61 0.68
N ASP A 200 -24.92 -7.19 0.45
CA ASP A 200 -25.59 -6.17 1.26
C ASP A 200 -25.97 -6.69 2.66
N ARG A 201 -26.26 -7.99 2.80
CA ARG A 201 -26.71 -8.61 4.06
C ARG A 201 -25.58 -9.16 4.94
N GLN A 202 -24.44 -9.51 4.35
CA GLN A 202 -23.24 -9.89 5.12
C GLN A 202 -22.32 -8.68 5.40
N SER A 203 -22.70 -7.49 4.95
CA SER A 203 -22.01 -6.22 5.22
C SER A 203 -21.94 -5.80 6.70
N GLU A 204 -22.45 -6.62 7.62
CA GLU A 204 -22.14 -6.53 9.05
C GLU A 204 -20.67 -6.90 9.24
N LEU A 205 -19.82 -5.88 9.11
CA LEU A 205 -18.46 -5.91 9.66
C LEU A 205 -18.62 -6.19 11.16
N HIS A 206 -18.45 -7.44 11.59
CA HIS A 206 -18.54 -7.80 13.00
C HIS A 206 -17.28 -7.26 13.70
N LEU A 207 -17.39 -6.01 14.13
CA LEU A 207 -16.45 -5.34 15.01
C LEU A 207 -16.28 -6.19 16.27
N ARG A 208 -15.12 -6.81 16.45
CA ARG A 208 -14.77 -7.40 17.75
C ARG A 208 -14.50 -6.25 18.72
N ASN A 209 -15.49 -5.92 19.53
CA ASN A 209 -15.21 -5.52 20.90
C ASN A 209 -14.64 -6.75 21.64
N ALA A 210 -13.71 -6.53 22.58
CA ALA A 210 -13.21 -7.51 23.56
C ALA A 210 -14.30 -8.38 24.23
N THR A 211 -15.58 -8.03 24.12
CA THR A 211 -16.73 -8.77 24.65
C THR A 211 -17.52 -9.51 23.56
N ASN A 212 -17.06 -10.71 23.19
CA ASN A 212 -17.77 -11.86 22.60
C ASN A 212 -19.19 -11.67 22.00
N LEU A 213 -19.29 -11.42 20.68
CA LEU A 213 -20.48 -11.71 19.85
C LEU A 213 -20.06 -12.23 18.44
N PRO A 214 -20.96 -12.88 17.69
CA PRO A 214 -20.73 -14.20 17.08
C PRO A 214 -19.85 -14.20 15.84
N THR A 215 -19.07 -15.29 15.74
CA THR A 215 -18.12 -15.58 14.68
C THR A 215 -18.82 -16.30 13.51
N PHE A 216 -19.00 -15.63 12.37
CA PHE A 216 -19.17 -16.33 11.10
C PHE A 216 -17.78 -16.62 10.51
N LYS A 217 -17.59 -17.87 10.06
CA LYS A 217 -16.32 -18.50 9.69
C LYS A 217 -15.42 -17.66 8.78
N GLY A 218 -14.11 -17.68 9.09
CA GLY A 218 -13.07 -17.73 8.06
C GLY A 218 -12.23 -16.47 7.82
N ILE A 219 -12.09 -15.56 8.78
CA ILE A 219 -11.18 -14.42 8.58
C ILE A 219 -9.74 -14.94 8.43
N LYS A 220 -9.17 -14.74 7.25
CA LYS A 220 -7.73 -14.88 7.04
C LYS A 220 -7.13 -13.54 7.44
N GLU A 221 -6.27 -13.56 8.46
CA GLU A 221 -5.38 -12.43 8.76
C GLU A 221 -4.45 -12.27 7.56
N HIS A 222 -4.89 -11.48 6.59
CA HIS A 222 -4.01 -11.03 5.52
C HIS A 222 -3.18 -9.89 6.11
N SER A 223 -1.86 -10.07 6.05
CA SER A 223 -0.89 -9.02 6.35
C SER A 223 -1.28 -7.80 5.52
N ILE A 224 -1.72 -6.74 6.18
CA ILE A 224 -1.86 -5.44 5.54
C ILE A 224 -0.44 -5.04 5.12
N ILE A 225 -0.30 -3.98 4.31
CA ILE A 225 0.99 -3.31 4.20
C ILE A 225 1.39 -2.88 5.61
N ASP A 226 2.14 -3.73 6.29
CA ASP A 226 2.26 -3.67 7.74
C ASP A 226 3.38 -2.73 8.19
N TYR A 227 4.13 -2.15 7.25
CA TYR A 227 5.33 -1.38 7.58
C TYR A 227 5.89 -0.58 6.40
N VAL A 228 6.59 0.49 6.75
CA VAL A 228 7.57 1.13 5.88
C VAL A 228 8.95 1.03 6.56
N ILE A 229 9.98 0.74 5.78
CA ILE A 229 11.37 0.70 6.25
C ILE A 229 12.04 2.02 5.85
N SER A 230 12.69 2.71 6.77
CA SER A 230 13.40 3.97 6.50
C SER A 230 14.92 3.83 6.51
N GLY A 231 15.59 4.64 5.69
CA GLY A 231 17.02 4.90 5.86
C GLY A 231 17.29 5.74 7.11
N GLU A 232 18.54 5.72 7.57
CA GLU A 232 18.96 6.34 8.84
C GLU A 232 18.75 7.86 8.92
N LYS A 233 18.67 8.56 7.79
CA LYS A 233 18.49 10.03 7.74
C LYS A 233 17.04 10.47 7.79
N ARG A 234 16.09 9.53 7.85
CA ARG A 234 14.66 9.84 7.80
C ARG A 234 13.95 9.36 9.04
N THR A 235 13.14 10.26 9.59
CA THR A 235 12.15 9.88 10.59
C THR A 235 10.83 9.66 9.87
N VAL A 236 10.16 8.55 10.22
CA VAL A 236 8.86 8.18 9.68
C VAL A 236 7.87 8.15 10.83
N THR A 237 6.76 8.87 10.67
CA THR A 237 5.64 8.81 11.59
C THR A 237 4.43 8.27 10.85
N ALA A 238 3.81 7.22 11.36
CA ALA A 238 2.54 6.75 10.82
C ALA A 238 1.42 7.73 11.15
N LEU A 239 0.57 8.00 10.15
CA LEU A 239 -0.60 8.84 10.30
C LEU A 239 -1.88 8.01 10.20
N LYS A 240 -3.01 8.59 10.61
CA LYS A 240 -4.33 8.05 10.30
C LYS A 240 -4.46 7.96 8.78
N SER A 241 -4.91 6.82 8.24
CA SER A 241 -4.95 6.58 6.78
C SER A 241 -6.29 6.89 6.11
N CYS A 242 -7.37 6.97 6.89
CA CYS A 242 -8.68 7.51 6.49
C CYS A 242 -9.62 7.63 7.71
N GLU A 243 -10.80 8.24 7.50
CA GLU A 243 -11.86 8.31 8.50
C GLU A 243 -12.50 6.94 8.82
N PRO A 244 -13.00 6.70 10.05
CA PRO A 244 -13.55 5.39 10.46
C PRO A 244 -14.61 4.80 9.52
N ASN A 245 -15.50 5.63 8.97
CA ASN A 245 -16.55 5.17 8.05
C ASN A 245 -16.00 4.74 6.68
N MET A 246 -14.92 5.38 6.22
CA MET A 246 -14.29 5.09 4.93
C MET A 246 -13.57 3.74 4.93
N TRP A 247 -13.06 3.31 6.08
CA TRP A 247 -12.42 2.00 6.23
C TRP A 247 -13.32 0.85 5.80
N ARG A 248 -14.60 0.90 6.15
CA ARG A 248 -15.58 -0.12 5.76
C ARG A 248 -15.67 -0.23 4.24
N ASP A 249 -15.84 0.90 3.57
CA ASP A 249 -16.00 0.92 2.12
C ASP A 249 -14.72 0.44 1.42
N ILE A 250 -13.54 0.86 1.89
CA ILE A 250 -12.26 0.36 1.36
C ILE A 250 -12.16 -1.16 1.51
N LEU A 251 -12.38 -1.70 2.72
CA LEU A 251 -12.19 -3.13 3.01
C LEU A 251 -13.26 -4.03 2.40
N MET A 252 -14.43 -3.48 2.03
CA MET A 252 -15.41 -4.21 1.24
C MET A 252 -15.01 -4.34 -0.23
N GLN A 253 -14.18 -3.43 -0.73
CA GLN A 253 -13.88 -3.29 -2.15
C GLN A 253 -12.49 -3.79 -2.54
N PHE A 254 -11.54 -3.71 -1.61
CA PHE A 254 -10.13 -4.00 -1.82
C PHE A 254 -9.62 -4.99 -0.78
N ASP A 255 -8.66 -5.81 -1.22
CA ASP A 255 -8.05 -6.82 -0.36
C ASP A 255 -7.12 -6.22 0.69
N HIS A 256 -6.60 -5.02 0.46
CA HIS A 256 -5.76 -4.29 1.41
C HIS A 256 -6.22 -2.85 1.51
N SER A 257 -5.65 -2.14 2.46
CA SER A 257 -5.94 -0.74 2.74
C SER A 257 -4.77 0.18 2.46
N PRO A 258 -5.05 1.48 2.27
CA PRO A 258 -4.01 2.48 2.21
C PRO A 258 -3.39 2.73 3.59
N VAL A 259 -2.11 3.04 3.58
CA VAL A 259 -1.36 3.50 4.76
C VAL A 259 -0.66 4.81 4.44
N VAL A 260 -0.69 5.77 5.38
CA VAL A 260 -0.13 7.10 5.19
C VAL A 260 0.95 7.37 6.23
N TYR A 261 2.09 7.89 5.78
CA TYR A 261 3.22 8.24 6.61
C TYR A 261 3.64 9.70 6.39
N GLU A 262 4.09 10.35 7.45
CA GLU A 262 4.82 11.61 7.41
C GLU A 262 6.33 11.36 7.51
N ILE A 263 7.06 12.03 6.64
CA ILE A 263 8.51 11.90 6.47
C ILE A 263 9.18 13.25 6.71
N THR A 264 10.20 13.26 7.58
CA THR A 264 11.08 14.41 7.86
C THR A 264 12.53 14.05 7.63
#